data_AF-X1AHB6-F1
#
_entry.id   AF-X1AHB6-F1
#
_cell.length_a   1.000
_cell.length_b   1.000
_cell.length_c   1.000
_cell.angle_alpha   90.00
_cell.angle_beta   90.00
_cell.angle_gamma   90.00
#
_symmetry.space_group_name_H-M   'P 1'
#
loop_
_entity.id
_entity.type
_entity.pdbx_description
1 polymer ?
#
loop_
_entity_poly.entity_id
_entity_poly.type
_entity_poly.pdbx_seq_one_letter_code
_entity_poly.pdbx_strand_id
1 'polypeptide(L)' 'MRKTHHDPTAPENQKQVELADIFRLYGDDYRRSRAVSYEQLKVMHHIEICR' A
#
# COMPACT_ATOMS: atom_id res chain seq x y z
N MET A 1 14.62 -24.26 -28.47
CA MET A 1 14.11 -23.59 -27.26
C MET A 1 13.19 -22.46 -27.69
N ARG A 2 11.90 -22.49 -27.31
CA ARG A 2 10.89 -21.54 -27.80
C ARG A 2 10.61 -20.44 -26.77
N LYS A 3 10.90 -19.21 -27.21
CA LYS A 3 10.13 -17.97 -27.09
C LYS A 3 9.66 -17.57 -25.68
N THR A 4 10.35 -16.57 -25.12
CA THR A 4 9.81 -15.66 -24.11
C THR A 4 8.50 -15.07 -24.62
N HIS A 5 7.39 -15.44 -23.97
CA HIS A 5 6.12 -14.78 -24.14
C HIS A 5 6.20 -13.41 -23.47
N HIS A 6 6.55 -12.38 -24.25
CA HIS A 6 6.31 -11.00 -23.88
C HIS A 6 4.84 -10.73 -24.18
N ASP A 7 4.00 -10.84 -23.15
CA ASP A 7 2.60 -10.45 -23.23
C ASP A 7 2.55 -8.91 -23.39
N PRO A 8 2.01 -8.35 -24.48
CA PRO A 8 2.05 -6.91 -24.73
C PRO A 8 0.98 -6.12 -23.95
N THR A 9 0.17 -6.79 -23.11
CA THR A 9 -0.95 -6.16 -22.40
C THR A 9 -0.65 -5.83 -20.93
N ALA A 10 0.60 -5.93 -20.48
CA ALA A 10 0.98 -5.36 -19.18
C ALA A 10 0.87 -3.83 -19.28
N PRO A 11 -0.05 -3.17 -18.54
CA PRO A 11 -0.15 -1.72 -18.60
C PRO A 11 1.17 -1.13 -18.10
N GLU A 12 1.86 -0.42 -18.98
CA GLU A 12 3.06 0.34 -18.70
C GLU A 12 2.83 1.26 -17.48
N ASN A 13 3.71 1.17 -16.49
CA ASN A 13 3.91 2.22 -15.47
C ASN A 13 2.69 2.68 -14.67
N GLN A 14 1.75 1.80 -14.33
CA GLN A 14 1.00 2.02 -13.10
C GLN A 14 2.02 1.84 -11.96
N LYS A 15 2.59 2.94 -11.45
CA LYS A 15 3.25 2.95 -10.13
C LYS A 15 2.30 2.18 -9.22
N GLN A 16 2.65 0.94 -8.85
CA GLN A 16 1.84 0.17 -7.94
C GLN A 16 1.75 1.04 -6.69
N VAL A 17 0.56 1.56 -6.43
CA VAL A 17 0.32 2.38 -5.27
C VAL A 17 0.31 1.38 -4.12
N GLU A 18 1.43 1.32 -3.40
CA GLU A 18 1.57 0.39 -2.28
C GLU A 18 0.62 0.81 -1.16
N LEU A 19 0.16 -0.17 -0.38
CA LEU A 19 -0.73 0.11 0.75
C LEU A 19 -0.10 1.13 1.71
N ALA A 20 1.22 1.06 1.92
CA ALA A 20 1.98 2.02 2.72
C ALA A 20 1.90 3.45 2.17
N ASP A 21 1.87 3.64 0.84
CA ASP A 21 1.71 4.97 0.22
C ASP A 21 0.33 5.56 0.53
N ILE A 22 -0.71 4.76 0.40
CA ILE A 22 -2.09 5.16 0.74
C ILE A 22 -2.19 5.48 2.24
N PHE A 23 -1.59 4.64 3.07
CA PHE A 23 -1.66 4.79 4.52
C PHE A 23 -0.93 6.03 5.01
N ARG A 24 0.19 6.42 4.38
CA ARG A 24 0.86 7.69 4.68
C ARG A 24 0.03 8.92 4.31
N LEU A 25 -0.76 8.83 3.25
CA LEU A 25 -1.59 9.95 2.79
C LEU A 25 -2.82 10.17 3.67
N TYR A 26 -3.46 9.10 4.15
CA TYR A 26 -4.75 9.18 4.84
C TYR A 26 -4.74 8.68 6.30
N GLY A 27 -3.64 8.08 6.75
CA GLY A 27 -3.55 7.42 8.06
C GLY A 27 -3.73 8.39 9.23
N ASP A 28 -3.20 9.61 9.13
CA ASP A 28 -3.39 10.64 10.16
C ASP A 28 -4.84 11.08 10.29
N ASP A 29 -5.53 11.30 9.17
CA ASP A 29 -6.95 11.68 9.17
C ASP A 29 -7.81 10.56 9.76
N TYR A 30 -7.46 9.29 9.48
CA TYR A 30 -8.12 8.14 10.08
C TYR A 30 -7.91 8.10 11.60
N ARG A 31 -6.68 8.33 12.09
CA ARG A 31 -6.37 8.38 13.53
C ARG A 31 -7.12 9.49 14.26
N ARG A 32 -7.31 10.65 13.62
CA ARG A 32 -8.01 11.80 14.22
C ARG A 32 -9.53 11.67 14.20
N SER A 33 -10.09 10.98 13.20
CA SER A 33 -11.54 10.88 13.01
C SER A 33 -12.20 9.70 13.72
N ARG A 34 -11.42 8.76 14.25
CA ARG A 34 -11.93 7.52 14.86
C ARG A 34 -11.19 7.20 16.15
N ALA A 35 -11.91 6.63 17.13
CA ALA A 35 -11.27 6.00 18.26
C ALA A 35 -10.58 4.71 17.78
N VAL A 36 -9.26 4.65 17.93
CA VAL A 36 -8.43 3.54 17.49
C VAL A 36 -7.87 2.82 18.71
N SER A 37 -7.99 1.49 18.75
CA SER A 37 -7.41 0.68 19.83
C SER A 37 -5.88 0.62 19.71
N TYR A 38 -5.22 0.21 20.79
CA TYR A 38 -3.77 0.04 20.81
C TYR A 38 -3.30 -1.00 19.78
N GLU A 39 -4.04 -2.11 19.65
CA GLU A 39 -3.77 -3.17 18.67
C GLU A 39 -3.88 -2.63 17.24
N GLN A 40 -4.88 -1.80 16.97
CA GLN A 40 -5.03 -1.16 15.67
C GLN A 40 -3.88 -0.20 15.39
N LEU A 41 -3.46 0.62 16.36
CA LEU A 41 -2.29 1.50 16.23
C LEU A 41 -1.01 0.72 15.86
N LYS A 42 -0.80 -0.46 16.45
CA LYS A 42 0.33 -1.33 16.10
C LYS A 42 0.28 -1.77 14.63
N VAL A 43 -0.88 -2.18 14.14
CA VAL A 43 -1.06 -2.60 12.74
C VAL A 43 -0.84 -1.41 11.81
N MET A 44 -1.43 -0.25 12.13
CA MET A 44 -1.25 0.98 11.37
C MET A 44 0.22 1.36 11.23
N HIS A 45 0.99 1.29 12.33
CA HIS A 45 2.42 1.56 12.30
C HIS A 45 3.19 0.55 11.45
N HIS A 46 2.84 -0.74 11.52
CA HIS A 46 3.47 -1.77 10.68
C HIS A 46 3.23 -1.52 9.18
N ILE A 47 2.01 -1.16 8.79
CA ILE A 47 1.67 -0.81 7.40
C ILE A 47 2.51 0.38 6.93
N GLU A 48 2.70 1.38 7.81
CA GLU A 48 3.43 2.61 7.47
C GLU A 48 4.93 2.39 7.22
N ILE A 49 5.55 1.40 7.87
CA ILE A 49 7.00 1.15 7.81
C ILE A 49 7.42 0.01 6.86
N CYS A 50 6.50 -0.84 6.40
CA CYS A 50 6.78 -2.10 5.68
C CYS A 50 7.26 -1.97 4.20
N ARG A 51 7.95 -0.89 3.80
CA ARG A 51 8.48 -0.79 2.41
C ARG A 51 9.60 -1.77 2.11
#